data_AF-A0A7X3KFM3-F1
#
_entry.id   AF-A0A7X3KFM3-F1
#
_cell.length_a   1.000
_cell.length_b   1.000
_cell.length_c   1.000
_cell.angle_alpha   90.00
_cell.angle_beta   90.00
_cell.angle_gamma   90.00
#
_symmetry.space_group_name_H-M   'P 1'
#
loop_
_entity.id
_entity.type
_entity.pdbx_description
1 polymer ?
#
loop_
_entity_poly.entity_id
_entity_poly.type
_entity_poly.pdbx_seq_one_letter_code
_entity_poly.pdbx_strand_id
1 'polypeptide(L)'
;MIQIKFYETNKPYGCFSNFSKHPIELDNKRWATVEHYFQAMKFANTSFEEEIRLLRTPMEAAIAGRDRNKPLRKDWEEMKEAIMRRAIAAKCEQHESVRDILVSTGNCLLIEHTKNDSFWGDGGDGSGQNKLGQMLMEIRSELPGYSGVFYPPLPYMDDDAGKEAYLIEQQSWFMSISKEAQEEYSRYFITSKLLHP
;
A
#
# COMPACT_ATOMS: atom_id res chain seq x y z
N MET A 1 13.43 10.80 12.55
CA MET A 1 12.24 10.61 11.70
C MET A 1 11.74 9.19 11.93
N ILE A 2 10.43 9.00 12.17
CA ILE A 2 9.85 7.69 12.43
C ILE A 2 9.80 6.90 11.11
N GLN A 3 10.09 5.60 11.16
CA GLN A 3 10.05 4.70 10.00
C GLN A 3 8.91 3.69 10.15
N ILE A 4 8.15 3.52 9.08
CA ILE A 4 7.11 2.50 8.96
C ILE A 4 7.54 1.52 7.87
N LYS A 5 7.78 0.28 8.27
CA LYS A 5 8.10 -0.83 7.38
C LYS A 5 6.84 -1.61 7.07
N PHE A 6 6.56 -1.84 5.79
CA PHE A 6 5.43 -2.65 5.34
C PHE A 6 5.89 -3.63 4.25
N TYR A 7 5.19 -4.76 4.13
CA TYR A 7 5.42 -5.73 3.04
C TYR A 7 4.25 -6.72 2.93
N GLU A 8 3.96 -7.44 4.02
CA GLU A 8 2.94 -8.48 4.06
C GLU A 8 1.52 -7.89 4.16
N THR A 9 0.59 -8.40 3.35
CA THR A 9 -0.79 -7.89 3.27
C THR A 9 -1.62 -8.12 4.54
N ASN A 10 -1.22 -9.06 5.40
CA ASN A 10 -1.90 -9.42 6.65
C ASN A 10 -1.26 -8.79 7.90
N LYS A 11 -0.26 -7.92 7.72
CA LYS A 11 0.39 -7.18 8.80
C LYS A 11 -0.07 -5.71 8.81
N PRO A 12 0.18 -4.97 9.91
CA PRO A 12 0.24 -3.52 9.90
C PRO A 12 0.67 -2.88 8.58
N TYR A 13 -0.15 -1.95 8.08
CA TYR A 13 0.10 -1.24 6.82
C TYR A 13 0.20 -2.15 5.59
N GLY A 14 -0.25 -3.40 5.68
CA GLY A 14 -0.34 -4.34 4.57
C GLY A 14 -1.24 -3.84 3.44
N CYS A 15 -2.15 -2.91 3.75
CA CYS A 15 -2.93 -2.16 2.79
C CYS A 15 -2.08 -1.34 1.81
N PHE A 16 -0.82 -1.02 2.10
CA PHE A 16 0.09 -0.35 1.16
C PHE A 16 0.70 -1.29 0.12
N SER A 17 0.72 -2.60 0.39
CA SER A 17 1.24 -3.59 -0.56
C SER A 17 0.43 -3.61 -1.86
N ASN A 18 1.13 -3.76 -2.98
CA ASN A 18 0.52 -3.96 -4.31
C ASN A 18 -0.26 -5.28 -4.42
N PHE A 19 -0.04 -6.20 -3.48
CA PHE A 19 -0.72 -7.49 -3.36
C PHE A 19 -2.00 -7.41 -2.51
N SER A 20 -2.26 -6.28 -1.85
CA SER A 20 -3.46 -6.12 -1.01
C SER A 20 -4.74 -6.19 -1.85
N LYS A 21 -5.80 -6.76 -1.26
CA LYS A 21 -7.08 -7.01 -1.93
C LYS A 21 -7.94 -5.75 -1.99
N HIS A 22 -7.42 -4.74 -2.67
CA HIS A 22 -8.08 -3.47 -2.97
C HIS A 22 -8.24 -3.36 -4.49
N PRO A 23 -9.34 -3.88 -5.06
CA PRO A 23 -9.56 -3.87 -6.49
C PRO A 23 -9.69 -2.44 -7.01
N ILE A 24 -9.09 -2.15 -8.16
CA ILE A 24 -9.13 -0.82 -8.77
C ILE A 24 -9.82 -0.88 -10.13
N GLU A 25 -10.52 0.19 -10.47
CA GLU A 25 -11.07 0.43 -11.80
C GLU A 25 -10.16 1.40 -12.56
N LEU A 26 -9.56 0.92 -13.64
CA LEU A 26 -8.69 1.70 -14.52
C LEU A 26 -8.86 1.22 -15.96
N ASP A 27 -8.83 2.16 -16.89
CA ASP A 27 -8.93 1.88 -18.33
C ASP A 27 -10.20 1.06 -18.68
N ASN A 28 -11.33 1.42 -18.03
CA ASN A 28 -12.64 0.75 -18.12
C ASN A 28 -12.63 -0.74 -17.76
N LYS A 29 -11.62 -1.18 -17.00
CA LYS A 29 -11.48 -2.54 -16.52
C LYS A 29 -11.33 -2.57 -15.01
N ARG A 30 -11.85 -3.63 -14.40
CA ARG A 30 -11.63 -3.93 -12.98
C ARG A 30 -10.41 -4.84 -12.82
N TRP A 31 -9.50 -4.45 -11.95
CA TRP A 31 -8.25 -5.15 -11.62
C TRP A 31 -8.29 -5.62 -10.18
N ALA A 32 -7.99 -6.89 -9.93
CA ALA A 32 -8.12 -7.46 -8.59
C ALA A 32 -7.17 -6.83 -7.56
N THR A 33 -5.99 -6.41 -8.00
CA THR A 33 -5.00 -5.68 -7.20
C THR A 33 -4.19 -4.73 -8.09
N VAL A 34 -3.41 -3.83 -7.48
CA VAL A 34 -2.41 -3.01 -8.19
C VAL A 34 -1.42 -3.89 -8.96
N GLU A 35 -0.99 -5.02 -8.37
CA GLU A 35 -0.10 -5.98 -9.03
C GLU A 35 -0.67 -6.50 -10.36
N HIS A 36 -1.97 -6.79 -10.44
CA HIS A 36 -2.59 -7.24 -11.70
C HIS A 36 -2.49 -6.17 -12.78
N TYR A 37 -2.84 -4.92 -12.45
CA TYR A 37 -2.73 -3.81 -13.39
C TYR A 37 -1.28 -3.63 -13.86
N PHE A 38 -0.34 -3.54 -12.91
CA PHE A 38 1.06 -3.29 -13.22
C PHE A 38 1.67 -4.36 -14.11
N GLN A 39 1.42 -5.65 -13.81
CA GLN A 39 1.94 -6.76 -14.61
C GLN A 39 1.26 -6.88 -15.97
N ALA A 40 -0.03 -6.58 -16.08
CA ALA A 40 -0.74 -6.58 -17.36
C ALA A 40 -0.28 -5.45 -18.29
N MET A 41 0.00 -4.26 -17.74
CA MET A 41 0.44 -3.09 -18.51
C MET A 41 1.81 -3.24 -19.16
N LYS A 42 2.60 -4.24 -18.77
CA LYS A 42 3.79 -4.68 -19.50
C LYS A 42 3.47 -5.13 -20.92
N PHE A 43 2.27 -5.65 -21.14
CA PHE A 43 1.81 -6.22 -22.41
C PHE A 43 0.55 -5.52 -22.92
N ALA A 44 0.44 -4.22 -22.65
CA ALA A 44 -0.71 -3.42 -23.04
C ALA A 44 -1.05 -3.60 -24.53
N ASN A 45 -2.34 -3.73 -24.84
CA ASN A 45 -2.87 -3.99 -26.19
C ASN A 45 -2.51 -5.36 -26.79
N THR A 46 -2.13 -6.33 -25.97
CA THR A 46 -1.95 -7.74 -26.41
C THR A 46 -2.92 -8.66 -25.66
N SER A 47 -3.03 -9.92 -26.11
CA SER A 47 -3.83 -10.93 -25.40
C SER A 47 -3.34 -11.21 -23.97
N PHE A 48 -2.05 -10.98 -23.68
CA PHE A 48 -1.47 -11.23 -22.36
C PHE A 48 -1.96 -10.25 -21.29
N GLU A 49 -2.36 -9.04 -21.69
CA GLU A 49 -2.93 -8.07 -20.75
C GLU A 49 -4.19 -8.63 -20.08
N GLU A 50 -5.09 -9.19 -20.90
CA GLU A 50 -6.35 -9.75 -20.42
C GLU A 50 -6.15 -11.08 -19.70
N GLU A 51 -5.22 -11.92 -20.17
CA GLU A 51 -4.80 -13.15 -19.48
C GLU A 51 -4.35 -12.83 -18.04
N ILE A 52 -3.46 -11.85 -17.87
CA ILE A 52 -2.94 -11.47 -16.55
C ILE A 52 -4.02 -10.84 -15.68
N ARG A 53 -4.89 -10.00 -16.26
CA ARG A 53 -6.01 -9.37 -15.54
C ARG A 53 -6.92 -10.38 -14.88
N LEU A 54 -7.17 -11.51 -15.55
CA LEU A 54 -8.11 -12.55 -15.12
C LEU A 54 -7.50 -13.61 -14.21
N LEU A 55 -6.20 -13.52 -13.89
CA LEU A 55 -5.56 -14.43 -12.93
C LEU A 55 -6.17 -14.27 -11.54
N ARG A 56 -6.13 -15.36 -10.77
CA ARG A 56 -6.87 -15.46 -9.51
C ARG A 56 -6.13 -14.79 -8.36
N THR A 57 -4.80 -14.75 -8.43
CA THR A 57 -3.97 -14.24 -7.33
C THR A 57 -2.91 -13.25 -7.83
N PRO A 58 -2.52 -12.25 -7.01
CA PRO A 58 -1.45 -11.33 -7.39
C PRO A 58 -0.11 -12.04 -7.61
N MET A 59 0.13 -13.17 -6.95
CA MET A 59 1.31 -13.98 -7.20
C MET A 59 1.30 -14.62 -8.59
N GLU A 60 0.17 -15.16 -9.04
CA GLU A 60 0.02 -15.65 -10.42
C GLU A 60 0.27 -14.52 -11.43
N ALA A 61 -0.28 -13.32 -11.19
CA ALA A 61 -0.04 -12.14 -12.02
C ALA A 61 1.45 -11.72 -12.06
N ALA A 62 2.11 -11.72 -10.90
CA ALA A 62 3.54 -11.42 -10.79
C ALA A 62 4.40 -12.43 -11.56
N ILE A 63 4.08 -13.72 -11.47
CA ILE A 63 4.79 -14.79 -12.20
C ILE A 63 4.59 -14.61 -13.70
N ALA A 64 3.34 -14.50 -14.17
CA ALA A 64 3.02 -14.35 -15.58
C ALA A 64 3.60 -13.06 -16.18
N GLY A 65 3.65 -11.98 -15.39
CA GLY A 65 4.19 -10.69 -15.82
C GLY A 65 5.71 -10.60 -15.85
N ARG A 66 6.41 -11.55 -15.24
CA ARG A 66 7.88 -11.64 -15.23
C ARG A 66 8.41 -12.66 -16.25
N ASP A 67 7.54 -13.32 -17.00
CA ASP A 67 7.94 -14.23 -18.07
C ASP A 67 8.65 -13.46 -19.19
N ARG A 68 9.95 -13.74 -19.35
CA ARG A 68 10.83 -13.10 -20.33
C ARG A 68 10.57 -13.54 -21.77
N ASN A 69 9.77 -14.58 -21.97
CA ASN A 69 9.39 -15.05 -23.31
C ASN A 69 8.24 -14.22 -23.91
N LYS A 70 7.54 -13.42 -23.11
CA LYS A 70 6.43 -12.58 -23.57
C LYS A 70 6.95 -11.20 -24.06
N PRO A 71 6.31 -10.60 -25.09
CA PRO A 71 6.78 -9.36 -25.69
C PRO A 71 6.48 -8.15 -24.80
N LEU A 72 7.45 -7.75 -23.98
CA LEU A 72 7.37 -6.53 -23.18
C LEU A 72 7.24 -5.30 -24.08
N ARG A 73 6.42 -4.32 -23.67
CA ARG A 73 6.36 -3.01 -24.33
C ARG A 73 7.74 -2.33 -24.35
N LYS A 74 8.04 -1.64 -25.45
CA LYS A 74 9.39 -1.10 -25.73
C LYS A 74 9.83 0.01 -24.75
N ASP A 75 8.87 0.77 -24.25
CA ASP A 75 9.02 1.92 -23.34
C ASP A 75 8.80 1.54 -21.86
N TRP A 76 8.88 0.24 -21.51
CA TRP A 76 8.54 -0.24 -20.17
C TRP A 76 9.35 0.45 -19.06
N GLU A 77 10.67 0.57 -19.23
CA GLU A 77 11.53 1.15 -18.20
C GLU A 77 11.22 2.63 -17.93
N GLU A 78 10.76 3.36 -18.97
CA GLU A 78 10.34 4.76 -18.87
C GLU A 78 8.96 4.89 -18.22
N MET A 79 8.07 3.94 -18.50
CA MET A 79 6.65 4.03 -18.11
C MET A 79 6.30 3.36 -16.78
N LYS A 80 7.12 2.41 -16.29
CA LYS A 80 6.78 1.60 -15.10
C LYS A 80 6.45 2.44 -13.86
N GLU A 81 7.17 3.53 -13.60
CA GLU A 81 6.92 4.41 -12.46
C GLU A 81 5.59 5.16 -12.63
N ALA A 82 5.31 5.69 -13.83
CA ALA A 82 4.04 6.36 -14.12
C ALA A 82 2.83 5.41 -14.02
N ILE A 83 2.96 4.18 -14.51
CA ILE A 83 1.94 3.14 -14.44
C ILE A 83 1.66 2.76 -12.98
N MET A 84 2.72 2.55 -12.18
CA MET A 84 2.58 2.24 -10.76
C MET A 84 1.90 3.39 -10.01
N ARG A 85 2.34 4.63 -10.24
CA ARG A 85 1.77 5.82 -9.60
C ARG A 85 0.28 5.94 -9.89
N ARG A 86 -0.13 5.75 -11.15
CA ARG A 86 -1.54 5.76 -11.55
C ARG A 86 -2.36 4.71 -10.80
N ALA A 87 -1.83 3.50 -10.64
CA ALA A 87 -2.52 2.41 -9.95
C ALA A 87 -2.65 2.66 -8.44
N ILE A 88 -1.60 3.18 -7.80
CA ILE A 88 -1.62 3.51 -6.37
C ILE A 88 -2.54 4.71 -6.10
N ALA A 89 -2.51 5.73 -6.96
CA ALA A 89 -3.40 6.87 -6.86
C ALA A 89 -4.87 6.43 -6.98
N ALA A 90 -5.20 5.60 -7.98
CA ALA A 90 -6.54 5.03 -8.14
C ALA A 90 -6.97 4.22 -6.91
N LYS A 91 -6.06 3.44 -6.32
CA LYS A 91 -6.33 2.70 -5.08
C LYS A 91 -6.66 3.63 -3.91
N CYS A 92 -5.91 4.71 -3.72
CA CYS A 92 -6.17 5.68 -2.65
C CYS A 92 -7.46 6.48 -2.91
N GLU A 93 -7.77 6.77 -4.17
CA GLU A 93 -8.99 7.48 -4.55
C GLU A 93 -10.24 6.61 -4.32
N GLN A 94 -10.17 5.35 -4.74
CA GLN A 94 -11.32 4.42 -4.72
C GLN A 94 -11.51 3.69 -3.39
N HIS A 95 -10.49 3.65 -2.52
CA HIS A 95 -10.54 3.02 -1.21
C HIS A 95 -10.21 4.02 -0.12
N GLU A 96 -11.26 4.58 0.49
CA GLU A 96 -11.12 5.53 1.60
C GLU A 96 -10.31 4.94 2.76
N SER A 97 -10.43 3.64 3.04
CA SER A 97 -9.63 2.98 4.08
C SER A 97 -8.13 3.11 3.85
N VAL A 98 -7.67 2.90 2.61
CA VAL A 98 -6.28 3.01 2.23
C VAL A 98 -5.82 4.46 2.31
N ARG A 99 -6.64 5.41 1.84
CA ARG A 99 -6.35 6.85 1.93
C ARG A 99 -6.18 7.29 3.37
N ASP A 100 -7.14 6.97 4.23
CA ASP A 100 -7.15 7.38 5.63
C ASP A 100 -5.94 6.83 6.39
N ILE A 101 -5.61 5.55 6.16
CA ILE A 101 -4.41 4.93 6.73
C ILE A 101 -3.13 5.57 6.17
N LEU A 102 -3.10 5.96 4.89
CA LEU A 102 -1.93 6.60 4.29
C LEU A 102 -1.70 8.01 4.86
N VAL A 103 -2.74 8.84 4.95
CA VAL A 103 -2.60 10.20 5.52
C VAL A 103 -2.27 10.16 7.01
N SER A 104 -2.76 9.15 7.75
CA SER A 104 -2.46 9.00 9.17
C SER A 104 -0.98 8.72 9.45
N THR A 105 -0.21 8.27 8.44
CA THR A 105 1.25 8.08 8.59
C THR A 105 2.02 9.40 8.78
N GLY A 106 1.38 10.56 8.58
CA GLY A 106 2.02 11.87 8.81
C GLY A 106 3.33 12.02 8.05
N ASN A 107 4.37 12.56 8.67
CA ASN A 107 5.70 12.70 8.06
C ASN A 107 6.61 11.47 8.23
N CYS A 108 6.05 10.29 8.54
CA CYS A 108 6.83 9.07 8.65
C CYS A 108 7.43 8.66 7.29
N LEU A 109 8.63 8.08 7.36
CA LEU A 109 9.29 7.44 6.22
C LEU A 109 8.63 6.08 5.98
N LEU A 110 8.07 5.88 4.80
CA LEU A 110 7.46 4.61 4.39
C LEU A 110 8.49 3.76 3.66
N ILE A 111 8.63 2.51 4.08
CA ILE A 111 9.63 1.58 3.54
C ILE A 111 8.95 0.26 3.17
N GLU A 112 8.96 -0.08 1.88
CA GLU A 112 8.65 -1.45 1.45
C GLU A 112 9.84 -2.34 1.80
N HIS A 113 9.71 -3.08 2.91
CA HIS A 113 10.83 -3.79 3.51
C HIS A 113 10.90 -5.25 3.04
N THR A 114 11.75 -5.53 2.07
CA THR A 114 11.84 -6.86 1.45
C THR A 114 13.20 -7.16 0.84
N LYS A 115 13.67 -8.40 1.01
CA LYS A 115 14.90 -8.91 0.37
C LYS A 115 14.72 -9.28 -1.11
N ASN A 116 13.49 -9.27 -1.60
CA ASN A 116 13.15 -9.81 -2.91
C ASN A 116 13.15 -8.76 -4.04
N ASP A 117 13.22 -7.47 -3.69
CA ASP A 117 13.15 -6.36 -4.65
C ASP A 117 13.96 -5.17 -4.13
N SER A 118 14.96 -4.74 -4.91
CA SER A 118 15.81 -3.58 -4.60
C SER A 118 15.45 -2.32 -5.40
N PHE A 119 14.46 -2.40 -6.29
CA PHE A 119 13.96 -1.23 -7.03
C PHE A 119 12.73 -0.66 -6.32
N TRP A 120 11.69 -1.46 -6.14
CA TRP A 120 10.47 -1.03 -5.44
C TRP A 120 10.65 -1.01 -3.93
N GLY A 121 11.36 -2.01 -3.40
CA GLY A 121 11.69 -2.14 -1.99
C GLY A 121 13.10 -1.70 -1.62
N ASP A 122 13.44 -1.87 -0.34
CA ASP A 122 14.72 -1.47 0.26
C ASP A 122 15.80 -2.56 0.20
N GLY A 123 15.55 -3.70 -0.45
CA GLY A 123 16.49 -4.84 -0.48
C GLY A 123 16.63 -5.59 0.85
N GLY A 124 15.88 -5.21 1.90
CA GLY A 124 15.87 -5.83 3.22
C GLY A 124 17.05 -5.43 4.11
N ASP A 125 18.08 -4.80 3.56
CA ASP A 125 19.22 -4.21 4.27
C ASP A 125 19.29 -2.68 4.14
N GLY A 126 18.35 -2.08 3.39
CA GLY A 126 18.30 -0.65 3.14
C GLY A 126 19.10 -0.18 1.92
N SER A 127 19.74 -1.10 1.17
CA SER A 127 20.51 -0.76 -0.04
C SER A 127 19.63 -0.53 -1.27
N GLY A 128 18.37 -0.98 -1.25
CA GLY A 128 17.41 -0.79 -2.33
C GLY A 128 16.89 0.64 -2.43
N GLN A 129 16.26 0.96 -3.56
CA GLN A 129 15.80 2.31 -3.87
C GLN A 129 14.51 2.68 -3.13
N ASN A 130 13.72 1.72 -2.65
CA ASN A 130 12.45 1.97 -1.97
C ASN A 130 11.50 2.89 -2.77
N LYS A 131 11.44 2.71 -4.10
CA LYS A 131 10.61 3.54 -4.98
C LYS A 131 9.13 3.51 -4.61
N LEU A 132 8.62 2.37 -4.12
CA LEU A 132 7.22 2.26 -3.70
C LEU A 132 6.94 3.14 -2.48
N GLY A 133 7.81 3.07 -1.46
CA GLY A 133 7.71 3.91 -0.28
C GLY A 133 7.77 5.40 -0.61
N GLN A 134 8.70 5.81 -1.48
CA GLN A 134 8.79 7.20 -1.97
C GLN A 134 7.50 7.65 -2.65
N MET A 135 6.98 6.84 -3.58
CA MET A 135 5.76 7.14 -4.33
C MET A 135 4.52 7.25 -3.43
N LEU A 136 4.40 6.40 -2.41
CA LEU A 136 3.32 6.51 -1.42
C LEU A 136 3.41 7.81 -0.63
N MET A 137 4.61 8.26 -0.27
CA MET A 137 4.80 9.53 0.45
C MET A 137 4.49 10.75 -0.43
N GLU A 138 4.84 10.70 -1.71
CA GLU A 138 4.46 11.73 -2.69
C GLU A 138 2.94 11.81 -2.83
N ILE A 139 2.27 10.68 -3.10
CA ILE A 139 0.81 10.62 -3.21
C ILE A 139 0.16 11.09 -1.91
N ARG A 140 0.65 10.64 -0.75
CA ARG A 140 0.16 11.08 0.57
C ARG A 140 0.14 12.60 0.70
N SER A 141 1.18 13.27 0.22
CA SER A 141 1.29 14.74 0.32
C SER A 141 0.26 15.50 -0.54
N GLU A 142 -0.33 14.83 -1.52
CA GLU A 142 -1.34 15.37 -2.42
C GLU A 142 -2.78 15.02 -1.99
N LEU A 143 -2.95 14.12 -1.02
CA LEU A 143 -4.26 13.64 -0.59
C LEU A 143 -4.97 14.63 0.35
N PRO A 144 -6.31 14.74 0.26
CA PRO A 144 -7.08 15.52 1.21
C PRO A 144 -6.95 14.95 2.62
N GLY A 145 -6.88 15.82 3.62
CA GLY A 145 -6.74 15.43 5.03
C GLY A 145 -5.30 15.20 5.50
N TYR A 146 -4.31 15.27 4.61
CA TYR A 146 -2.91 15.21 5.02
C TYR A 146 -2.50 16.45 5.83
N SER A 147 -2.09 16.24 7.08
CA SER A 147 -1.66 17.29 8.02
C SER A 147 -0.18 17.20 8.41
N GLY A 148 0.53 16.17 7.94
CA GLY A 148 1.90 15.85 8.39
C GLY A 148 1.99 15.28 9.81
N VAL A 149 0.89 15.24 10.56
CA VAL A 149 0.81 14.65 11.89
C VAL A 149 0.68 13.14 11.78
N PHE A 150 1.54 12.42 12.51
CA PHE A 150 1.49 10.96 12.58
C PHE A 150 0.53 10.52 13.68
N TYR A 151 -0.41 9.64 13.33
CA TYR A 151 -1.32 8.97 14.26
C TYR A 151 -0.93 7.47 14.31
N PRO A 152 -0.06 7.06 15.25
CA PRO A 152 0.45 5.68 15.30
C PRO A 152 -0.63 4.71 15.73
N PRO A 153 -0.71 3.46 15.26
CA PRO A 153 -1.58 2.44 15.83
C PRO A 153 -1.11 1.85 17.15
N LEU A 154 -2.04 1.44 18.04
CA LEU A 154 -1.70 0.57 19.17
C LEU A 154 -1.24 -0.78 18.60
N PRO A 155 -0.20 -1.45 19.14
CA PRO A 155 0.62 -1.12 20.29
C PRO A 155 2.00 -0.57 19.87
N TYR A 156 2.09 0.38 18.93
CA TYR A 156 3.36 1.05 18.58
C TYR A 156 3.93 1.91 19.74
N MET A 157 3.31 1.88 20.92
CA MET A 157 3.67 2.62 22.12
C MET A 157 4.07 1.68 23.25
N ASP A 158 5.35 1.71 23.62
CA ASP A 158 5.92 0.85 24.66
C ASP A 158 5.72 1.40 26.10
N ASP A 159 5.27 2.65 26.29
CA ASP A 159 5.10 3.26 27.62
C ASP A 159 3.63 3.58 28.00
N ASP A 160 3.32 3.54 29.30
CA ASP A 160 1.95 3.71 29.81
C ASP A 160 1.46 5.17 29.86
N ALA A 161 2.38 6.13 29.98
CA ALA A 161 2.05 7.56 29.99
C ALA A 161 1.71 8.09 28.59
N GLY A 162 2.36 7.55 27.55
CA GLY A 162 2.02 7.78 26.16
C GLY A 162 0.63 7.25 25.85
N LYS A 163 0.25 6.08 26.37
CA LYS A 163 -1.08 5.46 26.13
C LYS A 163 -2.25 6.34 26.57
N GLU A 164 -2.21 6.98 27.75
CA GLU A 164 -3.36 7.77 28.25
C GLU A 164 -3.61 9.08 27.47
N ALA A 165 -2.58 9.87 27.18
CA ALA A 165 -2.71 11.09 26.36
C ALA A 165 -3.08 10.75 24.91
N TYR A 166 -2.53 9.65 24.42
CA TYR A 166 -2.80 9.11 23.09
C TYR A 166 -4.23 8.59 22.93
N LEU A 167 -4.85 8.00 23.95
CA LEU A 167 -6.22 7.47 23.87
C LEU A 167 -7.26 8.55 23.54
N ILE A 168 -7.08 9.80 23.97
CA ILE A 168 -8.06 10.89 23.73
C ILE A 168 -7.95 11.44 22.29
N GLU A 169 -6.72 11.74 21.85
CA GLU A 169 -6.48 12.27 20.50
C GLU A 169 -6.65 11.18 19.42
N GLN A 170 -6.26 9.93 19.72
CA GLN A 170 -6.54 8.80 18.84
C GLN A 170 -8.01 8.49 18.75
N GLN A 171 -8.76 8.49 19.84
CA GLN A 171 -10.18 8.18 19.75
C GLN A 171 -10.87 9.23 18.89
N SER A 172 -10.50 10.50 19.02
CA SER A 172 -11.02 11.57 18.16
C SER A 172 -10.65 11.36 16.69
N TRP A 173 -9.39 11.06 16.38
CA TRP A 173 -8.94 10.78 15.01
C TRP A 173 -9.52 9.48 14.44
N PHE A 174 -9.49 8.38 15.20
CA PHE A 174 -10.00 7.07 14.82
C PHE A 174 -11.51 7.12 14.54
N MET A 175 -12.25 7.93 15.30
CA MET A 175 -13.67 8.16 15.03
C MET A 175 -13.91 9.11 13.84
N SER A 176 -12.87 9.83 13.37
CA SER A 176 -12.94 10.73 12.22
C SER A 176 -12.63 10.05 10.87
N ILE A 177 -11.94 8.90 10.88
CA ILE A 177 -11.67 8.11 9.67
C ILE A 177 -12.86 7.22 9.32
N SER A 178 -12.94 6.77 8.05
CA SER A 178 -14.02 5.90 7.56
C SER A 178 -14.17 4.63 8.39
N LYS A 179 -15.38 4.07 8.39
CA LYS A 179 -15.66 2.81 9.11
C LYS A 179 -14.82 1.67 8.56
N GLU A 180 -14.60 1.63 7.24
CA GLU A 180 -13.75 0.67 6.56
C GLU A 180 -12.28 0.82 7.01
N ALA A 181 -11.79 2.06 7.15
CA ALA A 181 -10.48 2.33 7.75
C ALA A 181 -10.42 1.82 9.19
N GLN A 182 -11.44 2.11 10.01
CA GLN A 182 -11.51 1.64 11.39
C GLN A 182 -11.46 0.11 11.46
N GLU A 183 -12.20 -0.60 10.62
CA GLU A 183 -12.20 -2.06 10.55
C GLU A 183 -10.84 -2.61 10.12
N GLU A 184 -10.24 -2.03 9.07
CA GLU A 184 -8.93 -2.42 8.58
C GLU A 184 -7.83 -2.16 9.61
N TYR A 185 -7.86 -0.99 10.24
CA TYR A 185 -6.98 -0.62 11.33
C TYR A 185 -7.16 -1.58 12.53
N SER A 186 -8.40 -1.86 12.92
CA SER A 186 -8.71 -2.78 14.02
C SER A 186 -8.18 -4.19 13.77
N ARG A 187 -8.27 -4.68 12.51
CA ARG A 187 -7.73 -5.99 12.12
C ARG A 187 -6.22 -6.09 12.36
N TYR A 188 -5.48 -5.02 12.08
CA TYR A 188 -4.02 -5.02 12.16
C TYR A 188 -3.46 -4.62 13.52
N PHE A 189 -4.18 -3.82 14.29
CA PHE A 189 -3.62 -3.05 15.40
C PHE A 189 -4.33 -3.27 16.75
N ILE A 190 -5.61 -3.65 16.74
CA ILE A 190 -6.37 -3.86 18.00
C ILE A 190 -6.29 -5.32 18.46
N THR A 191 -5.77 -6.24 17.63
CA THR A 191 -5.54 -7.65 17.97
C THR A 191 -4.30 -7.87 18.84
N SER A 192 -4.27 -7.23 20.02
CA SER A 192 -3.45 -7.63 21.16
C SER A 192 -4.01 -7.02 22.45
N LYS A 193 -4.87 -7.79 23.15
CA LYS A 193 -5.25 -7.64 24.58
C LYS A 193 -6.03 -6.38 25.01
N LEU A 194 -7.22 -6.13 24.46
CA LEU A 194 -8.25 -5.32 25.16
C LEU A 194 -9.62 -6.02 25.29
N LEU A 195 -9.71 -7.30 24.90
CA LEU A 195 -10.86 -8.15 25.21
C LEU A 195 -10.45 -9.08 26.36
N HIS A 196 -10.53 -8.59 27.59
CA HIS A 196 -11.07 -9.30 28.76
C HIS A 196 -10.96 -8.34 29.98
N PRO A 197 -12.08 -8.03 30.67
CA PRO A 197 -12.04 -7.33 31.95
C PRO A 197 -11.39 -8.17 33.05
#